data_AF-A0A835R3U7-F1
#
_entry.id   AF-A0A835R3U7-F1
#
_cell.length_a   1.000
_cell.length_b   1.000
_cell.length_c   1.000
_cell.angle_alpha   90.00
_cell.angle_beta   90.00
_cell.angle_gamma   90.00
#
_symmetry.space_group_name_H-M   'P 1'
#
loop_
_entity.id
_entity.type
_entity.pdbx_description
1 polymer ?
#
loop_
_entity_poly.entity_id
_entity_poly.type
_entity_poly.pdbx_seq_one_letter_code
_entity_poly.pdbx_strand_id
1 'polypeptide(L)'
;MLNHTMVILEVMASSLLSMLFFRSLNPDNMIEDPNTLSSYTNMFDAMVDAAYYSMQALNFTGISIIVTQSGWPSSGGANEPDANVDNALAYNSNLIRHVLNDSGTPSQQKLPINTYIYELFNEDLRVGSLSEKNWGVFFPNGTALYSLNFVNAVEGDTLSKAMPGVFCVANSSADSRDLKEGLDWACGPGGANCSAIQPGKSCYEAGNLFAVASYAFNDYYHRTQESGGTCNFGNTAMITTNDPSHGSCIFAGSTGSNSTTNGGTTPDPLGPSNGVARLQAKLAHVASMLLLLCFYL
;
A
#
# COMPACT_ATOMS: atom_id res chain seq x y z
N MET A 1 -3.27 -5.89 -32.33
CA MET A 1 -4.21 -6.53 -31.38
C MET A 1 -3.57 -6.47 -30.01
N LEU A 2 -4.23 -5.87 -29.03
CA LEU A 2 -3.72 -5.79 -27.66
C LEU A 2 -3.78 -7.19 -27.05
N ASN A 3 -2.62 -7.76 -26.72
CA ASN A 3 -2.45 -9.14 -26.29
C ASN A 3 -2.63 -9.29 -24.76
N HIS A 4 -3.64 -8.64 -24.20
CA HIS A 4 -3.86 -8.57 -22.74
C HIS A 4 -5.30 -8.97 -22.41
N THR A 5 -5.46 -9.80 -21.39
CA THR A 5 -6.78 -10.14 -20.82
C THR A 5 -7.05 -9.22 -19.64
N MET A 6 -8.19 -8.55 -19.69
CA MET A 6 -8.71 -7.76 -18.57
C MET A 6 -9.37 -8.70 -17.57
N VAL A 7 -8.85 -8.72 -16.34
CA VAL A 7 -9.49 -9.41 -15.23
C VAL A 7 -9.90 -8.37 -14.20
N ILE A 8 -11.19 -8.35 -13.87
CA ILE A 8 -11.69 -7.62 -12.70
C ILE A 8 -11.49 -8.57 -11.52
N LEU A 9 -10.54 -8.23 -10.65
CA LEU A 9 -10.33 -8.94 -9.41
C LEU A 9 -11.13 -8.23 -8.32
N GLU A 10 -12.43 -8.52 -8.27
CA GLU A 10 -13.21 -8.17 -7.10
C GLU A 10 -12.78 -9.14 -6.00
N VAL A 11 -11.93 -8.67 -5.09
CA VAL A 11 -11.38 -9.49 -4.01
C VAL A 11 -12.53 -9.91 -3.10
N MET A 12 -13.07 -11.09 -3.37
CA MET A 12 -14.08 -11.70 -2.51
C MET A 12 -13.49 -11.84 -1.11
N ALA A 13 -14.24 -11.31 -0.14
CA ALA A 13 -13.90 -11.28 1.28
C ALA A 13 -13.22 -12.60 1.73
N SER A 14 -11.91 -12.53 1.97
CA SER A 14 -11.21 -13.60 2.67
C SER A 14 -11.56 -13.51 4.16
N SER A 15 -11.76 -14.65 4.81
CA SER A 15 -11.97 -14.73 6.27
C SER A 15 -10.73 -14.34 7.07
N LEU A 16 -9.58 -14.13 6.42
CA LEU A 16 -8.33 -13.71 7.05
C LEU A 16 -7.90 -12.33 6.52
N LEU A 17 -8.24 -11.30 7.28
CA LEU A 17 -7.90 -9.90 7.03
C LEU A 17 -6.38 -9.69 6.78
N SER A 18 -5.53 -10.51 7.38
CA SER A 18 -4.08 -10.50 7.17
C SER A 18 -3.66 -10.81 5.73
N MET A 19 -4.37 -11.70 5.04
CA MET A 19 -4.08 -12.03 3.62
C MET A 19 -4.54 -10.93 2.67
N LEU A 20 -5.59 -10.21 3.04
CA LEU A 20 -6.09 -9.08 2.26
C LEU A 20 -5.11 -7.91 2.36
N PHE A 21 -4.53 -7.69 3.53
CA PHE A 21 -3.60 -6.58 3.76
C PHE A 21 -2.14 -6.92 3.56
N PHE A 22 -1.80 -8.03 2.90
CA PHE A 22 -0.41 -8.43 2.63
C PHE A 22 0.48 -8.42 3.90
N ARG A 23 -0.10 -8.76 5.06
CA ARG A 23 0.62 -8.81 6.33
C ARG A 23 1.41 -10.10 6.39
N SER A 24 2.51 -10.10 7.17
CA SER A 24 3.26 -11.33 7.42
C SER A 24 2.33 -12.38 8.04
N LEU A 25 2.26 -13.56 7.43
CA LEU A 25 1.48 -14.68 7.92
C LEU A 25 2.38 -15.66 8.66
N ASN A 26 1.81 -16.31 9.68
CA ASN A 26 2.38 -17.57 10.14
C ASN A 26 2.28 -18.61 9.01
N PRO A 27 3.24 -19.55 8.89
CA PRO A 27 3.19 -20.60 7.87
C PRO A 27 1.85 -21.36 7.85
N ASP A 28 1.24 -21.60 9.02
CA ASP A 28 -0.04 -22.29 9.16
C ASP A 28 -1.25 -21.50 8.60
N ASN A 29 -1.08 -20.20 8.33
CA ASN A 29 -2.13 -19.32 7.82
C ASN A 29 -2.00 -19.07 6.30
N MET A 30 -1.02 -19.69 5.64
CA MET A 30 -0.87 -19.62 4.19
C MET A 30 -1.96 -20.49 3.54
N ILE A 31 -2.55 -20.02 2.45
CA ILE A 31 -3.50 -20.84 1.67
C ILE A 31 -2.69 -21.65 0.67
N GLU A 32 -2.85 -22.96 0.69
CA GLU A 32 -2.32 -23.84 -0.35
C GLU A 32 -3.41 -24.22 -1.35
N ASP A 33 -3.12 -24.09 -2.63
CA ASP A 33 -3.98 -24.65 -3.68
C ASP A 33 -3.74 -26.17 -3.78
N PRO A 34 -4.76 -27.01 -3.50
CA PRO A 34 -4.59 -28.47 -3.51
C PRO A 34 -4.25 -29.05 -4.89
N ASN A 35 -4.49 -28.32 -5.98
CA ASN A 35 -4.22 -28.80 -7.34
C ASN A 35 -2.78 -28.53 -7.77
N THR A 36 -2.24 -27.36 -7.40
CA THR A 36 -0.91 -26.91 -7.84
C THR A 36 0.15 -27.02 -6.77
N LEU A 37 -0.26 -27.21 -5.50
CA LEU A 37 0.59 -27.16 -4.30
C LEU A 37 1.31 -25.82 -4.13
N SER A 38 0.77 -24.76 -4.72
CA SER A 38 1.28 -23.39 -4.55
C SER A 38 0.75 -22.82 -3.24
N SER A 39 1.63 -22.29 -2.40
CA SER A 39 1.28 -21.63 -1.14
C SER A 39 1.25 -20.11 -1.34
N TYR A 40 0.16 -19.47 -0.91
CA TYR A 40 -0.09 -18.04 -1.09
C TYR A 40 -0.08 -17.28 0.24
N THR A 41 0.65 -16.17 0.27
CA THR A 41 0.75 -15.27 1.43
C THR A 41 -0.23 -14.10 1.38
N ASN A 42 -0.90 -13.89 0.26
CA ASN A 42 -1.90 -12.85 0.08
C ASN A 42 -2.97 -13.32 -0.93
N MET A 43 -4.16 -12.75 -0.86
CA MET A 43 -5.26 -13.15 -1.74
C MET A 43 -5.09 -12.64 -3.18
N PHE A 44 -4.38 -11.53 -3.36
CA PHE A 44 -4.13 -10.93 -4.67
C PHE A 44 -3.40 -11.91 -5.60
N ASP A 45 -2.30 -12.52 -5.14
CA ASP A 45 -1.53 -13.51 -5.89
C ASP A 45 -2.37 -14.74 -6.22
N ALA A 46 -3.14 -15.23 -5.25
CA ALA A 46 -4.01 -16.39 -5.42
C ALA A 46 -5.05 -16.17 -6.52
N MET A 47 -5.65 -14.97 -6.57
CA MET A 47 -6.65 -14.65 -7.58
C MET A 47 -6.04 -14.43 -8.97
N VAL A 48 -4.88 -13.78 -9.06
CA VAL A 48 -4.15 -13.61 -10.33
C VAL A 48 -3.75 -14.98 -10.89
N ASP A 49 -3.21 -15.87 -10.07
CA ASP A 49 -2.85 -17.22 -10.48
C ASP A 49 -4.06 -18.07 -10.86
N ALA A 50 -5.18 -17.96 -10.14
CA ALA A 50 -6.42 -18.63 -10.52
C ALA A 50 -6.88 -18.23 -11.93
N ALA A 51 -6.71 -16.96 -12.32
CA ALA A 51 -7.02 -16.50 -13.67
C ALA A 51 -6.04 -17.05 -14.72
N TYR A 52 -4.74 -17.10 -14.42
CA TYR A 52 -3.74 -17.73 -15.29
C TYR A 52 -4.03 -19.22 -15.52
N TYR A 53 -4.33 -19.97 -14.46
CA TYR A 53 -4.67 -21.39 -14.55
C TYR A 53 -5.99 -21.61 -15.32
N SER A 54 -6.98 -20.75 -15.15
CA SER A 54 -8.24 -20.81 -15.91
C SER A 54 -8.01 -20.62 -17.42
N MET A 55 -7.14 -19.69 -17.80
CA MET A 55 -6.74 -19.47 -19.19
C MET A 55 -5.98 -20.66 -19.75
N GLN A 56 -5.05 -21.22 -18.98
CA GLN A 56 -4.29 -22.41 -19.35
C GLN A 56 -5.20 -23.63 -19.58
N ALA A 57 -6.23 -23.82 -18.75
CA ALA A 57 -7.21 -24.91 -18.91
C ALA A 57 -7.99 -24.82 -20.24
N LEU A 58 -8.11 -23.61 -20.81
CA LEU A 58 -8.71 -23.36 -22.12
C LEU A 58 -7.66 -23.30 -23.26
N ASN A 59 -6.42 -23.67 -22.99
CA ASN A 59 -5.26 -23.63 -23.90
C ASN A 59 -4.83 -22.21 -24.34
N PHE A 60 -5.22 -21.17 -23.60
CA PHE A 60 -4.67 -19.83 -23.78
C PHE A 60 -3.40 -19.67 -22.95
N THR A 61 -2.27 -19.46 -23.62
CA THR A 61 -0.96 -19.28 -22.98
C THR A 61 -0.24 -18.04 -23.52
N GLY A 62 0.71 -17.49 -22.77
CA GLY A 62 1.51 -16.33 -23.20
C GLY A 62 0.74 -14.99 -23.26
N ILE A 63 -0.43 -14.92 -22.62
CA ILE A 63 -1.24 -13.70 -22.51
C ILE A 63 -1.05 -13.15 -21.10
N SER A 64 -0.65 -11.89 -20.98
CA SER A 64 -0.48 -11.22 -19.70
C SER A 64 -1.81 -10.75 -19.13
N ILE A 65 -1.97 -10.90 -17.82
CA ILE A 65 -3.10 -10.38 -17.06
C ILE A 65 -2.81 -8.95 -16.63
N ILE A 66 -3.81 -8.09 -16.74
CA ILE A 66 -3.82 -6.76 -16.14
C ILE A 66 -4.95 -6.72 -15.12
N VAL A 67 -4.64 -6.32 -13.89
CA VAL A 67 -5.63 -6.14 -12.83
C VAL A 67 -6.20 -4.74 -12.95
N THR A 68 -7.46 -4.65 -13.35
CA THR A 68 -8.08 -3.34 -13.66
C THR A 68 -8.75 -2.66 -12.48
N GLN A 69 -9.00 -3.40 -11.40
CA GLN A 69 -9.63 -2.89 -10.20
C GLN A 69 -9.11 -3.69 -9.01
N SER A 70 -8.56 -3.00 -8.01
CA SER A 70 -8.16 -3.55 -6.73
C SER A 70 -8.07 -2.42 -5.73
N GLY A 71 -8.69 -2.57 -4.56
CA GLY A 71 -8.71 -1.52 -3.55
C GLY A 71 -9.40 -1.98 -2.28
N TRP A 72 -9.73 -1.04 -1.41
CA TRP A 72 -10.46 -1.31 -0.18
C TRP A 72 -11.25 -0.09 0.30
N PRO A 73 -12.51 -0.25 0.75
CA PRO A 73 -13.36 0.87 1.14
C PRO A 73 -12.90 1.49 2.46
N SER A 74 -12.93 2.82 2.50
CA SER A 74 -12.50 3.64 3.62
C SER A 74 -13.58 3.92 4.67
N SER A 75 -14.83 3.59 4.37
CA SER A 75 -15.95 3.75 5.29
C SER A 75 -17.06 2.77 4.93
N GLY A 76 -17.58 2.02 5.90
CA GLY A 76 -18.71 1.12 5.72
C GLY A 76 -19.78 1.28 6.79
N GLY A 77 -20.91 0.59 6.60
CA GLY A 77 -22.01 0.61 7.56
C GLY A 77 -21.66 -0.10 8.86
N ALA A 78 -22.59 -0.11 9.82
CA ALA A 78 -22.39 -0.76 11.13
C ALA A 78 -22.02 -2.26 11.05
N ASN A 79 -22.37 -2.93 9.94
CA ASN A 79 -22.07 -4.34 9.70
C ASN A 79 -20.78 -4.56 8.87
N GLU A 80 -20.04 -3.49 8.56
CA GLU A 80 -18.83 -3.50 7.73
C GLU A 80 -17.65 -2.83 8.47
N PRO A 81 -17.28 -3.30 9.67
CA PRO A 81 -16.29 -2.62 10.52
C PRO A 81 -14.89 -2.54 9.88
N ASP A 82 -14.58 -3.46 8.96
CA ASP A 82 -13.30 -3.50 8.27
C ASP A 82 -13.18 -2.48 7.14
N ALA A 83 -14.29 -1.85 6.73
CA ALA A 83 -14.31 -0.73 5.79
C ALA A 83 -14.01 0.56 6.55
N ASN A 84 -12.73 0.84 6.74
CA ASN A 84 -12.23 1.99 7.47
C ASN A 84 -10.94 2.52 6.81
N VAL A 85 -10.59 3.78 7.12
CA VAL A 85 -9.48 4.50 6.52
C VAL A 85 -8.14 3.78 6.73
N ASP A 86 -7.90 3.24 7.94
CA ASP A 86 -6.65 2.54 8.28
C ASP A 86 -6.43 1.31 7.38
N ASN A 87 -7.47 0.52 7.21
CA ASN A 87 -7.46 -0.68 6.39
C ASN A 87 -7.34 -0.35 4.90
N ALA A 88 -8.07 0.68 4.44
CA ALA A 88 -7.98 1.16 3.06
C ALA A 88 -6.56 1.61 2.70
N LEU A 89 -5.95 2.38 3.59
CA LEU A 89 -4.59 2.84 3.44
C LEU A 89 -3.59 1.67 3.43
N ALA A 90 -3.73 0.74 4.39
CA ALA A 90 -2.84 -0.42 4.50
C ALA A 90 -2.92 -1.30 3.25
N TYR A 91 -4.13 -1.60 2.76
CA TYR A 91 -4.34 -2.38 1.55
C TYR A 91 -3.65 -1.74 0.35
N ASN A 92 -4.01 -0.49 0.04
CA ASN A 92 -3.53 0.20 -1.16
C ASN A 92 -2.00 0.39 -1.14
N SER A 93 -1.43 0.70 0.03
CA SER A 93 0.01 0.89 0.16
C SER A 93 0.79 -0.41 0.03
N ASN A 94 0.25 -1.50 0.59
CA ASN A 94 0.91 -2.80 0.50
C ASN A 94 0.76 -3.41 -0.90
N LEU A 95 -0.36 -3.18 -1.57
CA LEU A 95 -0.54 -3.51 -2.98
C LEU A 95 0.49 -2.80 -3.86
N ILE A 96 0.65 -1.48 -3.70
CA ILE A 96 1.67 -0.71 -4.45
C ILE A 96 3.05 -1.30 -4.20
N ARG A 97 3.43 -1.53 -2.93
CA ARG A 97 4.75 -2.09 -2.60
C ARG A 97 4.96 -3.47 -3.22
N HIS A 98 3.95 -4.33 -3.17
CA HIS A 98 4.01 -5.67 -3.75
C HIS A 98 4.22 -5.59 -5.27
N VAL A 99 3.43 -4.78 -5.98
CA VAL A 99 3.52 -4.62 -7.43
C VAL A 99 4.85 -3.99 -7.85
N LEU A 100 5.30 -2.94 -7.16
CA LEU A 100 6.57 -2.24 -7.47
C LEU A 100 7.82 -3.05 -7.17
N ASN A 101 7.74 -4.04 -6.29
CA ASN A 101 8.86 -4.95 -6.00
C ASN A 101 9.06 -6.02 -7.08
N ASP A 102 8.23 -6.06 -8.13
CA ASP A 102 8.31 -6.97 -9.27
C ASP A 102 8.43 -8.46 -8.86
N SER A 103 7.83 -8.84 -7.73
CA SER A 103 7.88 -10.24 -7.26
C SER A 103 7.12 -11.18 -8.20
N GLY A 104 6.08 -10.67 -8.85
CA GLY A 104 5.08 -11.49 -9.52
C GLY A 104 4.35 -12.39 -8.53
N THR A 105 3.63 -13.38 -9.06
CA THR A 105 2.89 -14.38 -8.30
C THR A 105 3.64 -15.72 -8.27
N PRO A 106 3.25 -16.69 -7.41
CA PRO A 106 3.85 -18.03 -7.40
C PRO A 106 3.92 -18.71 -8.78
N SER A 107 2.86 -18.62 -9.59
CA SER A 107 2.85 -19.19 -10.95
C SER A 107 3.57 -18.32 -11.99
N GLN A 108 3.60 -16.99 -11.81
CA GLN A 108 4.20 -16.02 -12.74
C GLN A 108 5.35 -15.25 -12.08
N GLN A 109 6.38 -15.98 -11.66
CA GLN A 109 7.52 -15.38 -10.97
C GLN A 109 8.22 -14.32 -11.84
N LYS A 110 8.50 -13.15 -11.25
CA LYS A 110 9.22 -12.03 -11.90
C LYS A 110 8.52 -11.45 -13.13
N LEU A 111 7.23 -11.75 -13.31
CA LEU A 111 6.40 -11.06 -14.30
C LEU A 111 5.66 -9.93 -13.57
N PRO A 112 5.83 -8.66 -13.99
CA PRO A 112 5.15 -7.55 -13.36
C PRO A 112 3.65 -7.64 -13.62
N ILE A 113 2.86 -7.46 -12.56
CA ILE A 113 1.39 -7.48 -12.63
C ILE A 113 0.89 -6.04 -12.64
N ASN A 114 0.66 -5.50 -13.84
CA ASN A 114 0.10 -4.16 -14.00
C ASN A 114 -1.25 -4.07 -13.30
N THR A 115 -1.38 -3.13 -12.37
CA THR A 115 -2.53 -3.05 -11.45
C THR A 115 -3.03 -1.62 -11.36
N TYR A 116 -4.35 -1.45 -11.46
CA TYR A 116 -5.05 -0.18 -11.29
C TYR A 116 -5.78 -0.17 -9.95
N ILE A 117 -5.51 0.85 -9.15
CA ILE A 117 -6.16 1.04 -7.85
C ILE A 117 -7.60 1.51 -8.07
N TYR A 118 -8.53 0.79 -7.43
CA TYR A 118 -9.95 1.11 -7.40
C TYR A 118 -10.28 1.82 -6.07
N GLU A 119 -10.62 3.10 -6.06
CA GLU A 119 -10.71 4.03 -7.19
C GLU A 119 -10.21 5.43 -6.83
N LEU A 120 -10.32 6.39 -7.75
CA LEU A 120 -9.77 7.72 -7.52
C LEU A 120 -10.61 8.52 -6.52
N PHE A 121 -11.93 8.57 -6.69
CA PHE A 121 -12.82 9.40 -5.86
C PHE A 121 -13.89 8.54 -5.19
N ASN A 122 -14.27 8.92 -3.96
CA ASN A 122 -15.49 8.40 -3.36
C ASN A 122 -16.69 8.77 -4.24
N GLU A 123 -17.54 7.79 -4.55
CA GLU A 123 -18.75 7.97 -5.34
C GLU A 123 -19.97 8.10 -4.41
N ASP A 124 -20.16 9.28 -3.81
CA ASP A 124 -21.22 9.54 -2.81
C ASP A 124 -22.65 9.29 -3.31
N LEU A 125 -22.85 9.40 -4.63
CA LEU A 125 -24.11 9.14 -5.33
C LEU A 125 -24.27 7.68 -5.80
N ARG A 126 -23.30 6.79 -5.55
CA ARG A 126 -23.40 5.39 -5.94
C ARG A 126 -24.53 4.68 -5.21
N VAL A 127 -25.27 3.85 -5.94
CA VAL A 127 -26.32 3.02 -5.35
C VAL A 127 -25.66 1.83 -4.66
N GLY A 128 -25.98 1.61 -3.39
CA GLY A 128 -25.40 0.49 -2.63
C GLY A 128 -25.29 0.78 -1.13
N SER A 129 -24.49 -0.05 -0.47
CA SER A 129 -24.07 0.13 0.92
C SER A 129 -23.22 1.39 1.10
N LEU A 130 -22.88 1.72 2.35
CA LEU A 130 -21.96 2.82 2.63
C LEU A 130 -20.56 2.53 2.08
N SER A 131 -20.10 1.27 2.16
CA SER A 131 -18.82 0.83 1.59
C SER A 131 -18.70 1.10 0.09
N GLU A 132 -19.75 0.80 -0.69
CA GLU A 132 -19.79 1.03 -2.14
C GLU A 132 -19.55 2.49 -2.53
N LYS A 133 -19.80 3.44 -1.62
CA LYS A 133 -19.61 4.88 -1.86
C LYS A 133 -18.21 5.38 -1.49
N ASN A 134 -17.37 4.56 -0.87
CA ASN A 134 -16.18 5.01 -0.15
C ASN A 134 -14.88 4.27 -0.54
N TRP A 135 -14.75 3.83 -1.80
CA TRP A 135 -13.53 3.17 -2.33
C TRP A 135 -12.43 4.14 -2.77
N GLY A 136 -12.71 5.43 -2.81
CA GLY A 136 -11.81 6.46 -3.30
C GLY A 136 -10.61 6.70 -2.41
N VAL A 137 -9.49 7.05 -3.04
CA VAL A 137 -8.32 7.62 -2.37
C VAL A 137 -8.45 9.14 -2.14
N PHE A 138 -9.42 9.78 -2.81
CA PHE A 138 -9.84 11.17 -2.61
C PHE A 138 -11.33 11.26 -2.26
N PHE A 139 -11.69 12.28 -1.48
CA PHE A 139 -13.07 12.71 -1.33
C PHE A 139 -13.61 13.34 -2.62
N PRO A 140 -14.94 13.46 -2.80
CA PRO A 140 -15.53 14.08 -3.99
C PRO A 140 -15.12 15.55 -4.20
N ASN A 141 -14.72 16.23 -3.12
CA ASN A 141 -14.23 17.61 -3.17
C ASN A 141 -12.76 17.74 -3.60
N GLY A 142 -12.08 16.64 -3.91
CA GLY A 142 -10.68 16.60 -4.33
C GLY A 142 -9.66 16.57 -3.19
N THR A 143 -10.09 16.64 -1.93
CA THR A 143 -9.20 16.48 -0.79
C THR A 143 -8.75 15.02 -0.70
N ALA A 144 -7.44 14.79 -0.53
CA ALA A 144 -6.90 13.46 -0.32
C ALA A 144 -7.45 12.86 0.97
N LEU A 145 -7.96 11.64 0.90
CA LEU A 145 -8.36 10.88 2.08
C LEU A 145 -7.11 10.36 2.81
N TYR A 146 -6.13 9.90 2.04
CA TYR A 146 -4.80 9.50 2.49
C TYR A 146 -3.80 9.61 1.33
N SER A 147 -2.50 9.65 1.64
CA SER A 147 -1.45 9.75 0.63
C SER A 147 -0.89 8.36 0.28
N LEU A 148 -0.72 8.11 -1.02
CA LEU A 148 -0.09 6.90 -1.54
C LEU A 148 1.28 7.25 -2.13
N ASN A 149 2.26 6.37 -1.91
CA ASN A 149 3.62 6.55 -2.40
C ASN A 149 3.95 5.51 -3.48
N PHE A 150 4.34 5.98 -4.67
CA PHE A 150 4.65 5.15 -5.84
C PHE A 150 6.16 5.08 -6.18
N VAL A 151 7.06 5.60 -5.34
CA VAL A 151 8.52 5.40 -5.57
C VAL A 151 8.98 4.04 -5.05
N ASN A 152 9.84 3.40 -5.85
CA ASN A 152 10.51 2.16 -5.49
C ASN A 152 11.34 2.36 -4.21
N ALA A 153 11.16 1.49 -3.23
CA ALA A 153 11.94 1.44 -1.98
C ALA A 153 13.40 0.99 -2.19
N VAL A 154 13.97 1.21 -3.38
CA VAL A 154 15.30 0.72 -3.77
C VAL A 154 16.39 1.78 -3.60
N GLU A 155 16.07 3.04 -3.35
CA GLU A 155 17.06 4.05 -2.97
C GLU A 155 17.01 4.32 -1.46
N GLY A 156 17.78 3.49 -0.74
CA GLY A 156 18.58 3.87 0.43
C GLY A 156 18.03 4.94 1.36
N ASP A 157 17.06 4.57 2.20
CA ASP A 157 17.10 4.98 3.60
C ASP A 157 16.57 3.85 4.48
N THR A 158 17.47 3.25 5.27
CA THR A 158 17.13 2.37 6.38
C THR A 158 16.43 3.11 7.54
N LEU A 159 15.96 4.34 7.29
CA LEU A 159 15.23 5.19 8.22
C LEU A 159 13.89 5.65 7.65
N SER A 160 13.03 4.71 7.23
CA SER A 160 11.74 4.56 7.91
C SER A 160 10.83 3.53 7.25
N LYS A 161 10.43 2.56 8.07
CA LYS A 161 9.20 1.77 7.99
C LYS A 161 7.91 2.64 8.05
N ALA A 162 8.04 3.96 7.94
CA ALA A 162 6.95 4.91 8.00
C ALA A 162 6.38 5.15 6.60
N MET A 163 5.06 5.23 6.49
CA MET A 163 4.41 5.78 5.32
C MET A 163 4.69 7.28 5.23
N PRO A 164 5.44 7.77 4.23
CA PRO A 164 5.70 9.19 4.12
C PRO A 164 4.40 9.96 3.86
N GLY A 165 4.18 11.05 4.59
CA GLY A 165 3.02 11.95 4.40
C GLY A 165 1.69 11.42 4.94
N VAL A 166 1.71 10.41 5.82
CA VAL A 166 0.53 9.97 6.59
C VAL A 166 0.88 10.06 8.07
N PHE A 167 -0.02 10.63 8.86
CA PHE A 167 0.17 10.83 10.29
C PHE A 167 -1.06 10.34 11.06
N CYS A 168 -0.83 9.77 12.23
CA CYS A 168 -1.88 9.46 13.19
C CYS A 168 -1.92 10.52 14.29
N VAL A 169 -2.96 11.35 14.32
CA VAL A 169 -3.07 12.49 15.24
C VAL A 169 -4.30 12.38 16.13
N ALA A 170 -4.31 13.11 17.25
CA ALA A 170 -5.48 13.17 18.12
C ALA A 170 -6.66 13.83 17.40
N ASN A 171 -7.84 13.23 17.52
CA ASN A 171 -9.10 13.78 17.01
C ASN A 171 -9.51 14.99 17.87
N SER A 172 -9.69 16.15 17.26
CA SER A 172 -10.06 17.39 17.96
C SER A 172 -11.40 17.32 18.71
N SER A 173 -12.25 16.36 18.36
CA SER A 173 -13.56 16.15 18.99
C SER A 173 -13.54 15.11 20.11
N ALA A 174 -12.38 14.53 20.44
CA ALA A 174 -12.26 13.50 21.48
C ALA A 174 -12.48 14.07 22.88
N ASP A 175 -13.11 13.28 23.77
CA ASP A 175 -13.18 13.60 25.19
C ASP A 175 -11.78 13.60 25.81
N SER A 176 -11.48 14.60 26.65
CA SER A 176 -10.15 14.75 27.23
C SER A 176 -9.76 13.59 28.16
N ARG A 177 -10.73 12.89 28.77
CA ARG A 177 -10.47 11.70 29.59
C ARG A 177 -10.04 10.54 28.70
N ASP A 178 -10.84 10.24 27.69
CA ASP A 178 -10.60 9.11 26.78
C ASP A 178 -9.29 9.32 26.00
N LEU A 179 -9.00 10.57 25.60
CA LEU A 179 -7.75 10.92 24.94
C LEU A 179 -6.53 10.68 25.86
N LYS A 180 -6.67 11.01 27.16
CA LYS A 180 -5.61 10.75 28.14
C LYS A 180 -5.40 9.25 28.33
N GLU A 181 -6.45 8.46 28.40
CA GLU A 181 -6.35 6.99 28.49
C GLU A 181 -5.65 6.40 27.26
N GLY A 182 -6.01 6.88 26.06
CA GLY A 182 -5.33 6.53 24.82
C GLY A 182 -3.83 6.86 24.86
N LEU A 183 -3.47 8.07 25.31
CA LEU A 183 -2.07 8.50 25.45
C LEU A 183 -1.30 7.64 26.46
N ASP A 184 -1.87 7.41 27.64
CA ASP A 184 -1.25 6.58 28.68
C ASP A 184 -1.02 5.14 28.15
N TRP A 185 -1.96 4.61 27.38
CA TRP A 185 -1.81 3.31 26.73
C TRP A 185 -0.71 3.31 25.67
N ALA A 186 -0.69 4.31 24.78
CA ALA A 186 0.30 4.42 23.70
C ALA A 186 1.73 4.41 24.25
N CYS A 187 2.00 5.22 25.28
CA CYS A 187 3.31 5.32 25.93
C CYS A 187 3.65 4.14 26.85
N GLY A 188 2.65 3.37 27.27
CA GLY A 188 2.82 2.21 28.14
C GLY A 188 2.75 0.91 27.34
N PRO A 189 1.66 0.13 27.43
CA PRO A 189 1.51 -1.15 26.72
C PRO A 189 1.67 -1.07 25.20
N GLY A 190 1.31 0.06 24.58
CA GLY A 190 1.44 0.25 23.13
C GLY A 190 2.89 0.34 22.64
N GLY A 191 3.84 0.71 23.52
CA GLY A 191 5.26 0.74 23.18
C GLY A 191 5.68 1.90 22.26
N ALA A 192 4.93 3.01 22.26
CA ALA A 192 5.34 4.25 21.61
C ALA A 192 6.58 4.85 22.30
N ASN A 193 7.45 5.49 21.54
CA ASN A 193 8.57 6.27 22.02
C ASN A 193 8.11 7.68 22.46
N CYS A 194 7.65 7.76 23.69
CA CYS A 194 7.19 9.02 24.29
C CYS A 194 8.32 9.88 24.90
N SER A 195 9.57 9.66 24.50
CA SER A 195 10.71 10.44 25.04
C SER A 195 10.72 11.90 24.54
N ALA A 196 10.21 12.16 23.33
CA ALA A 196 10.18 13.51 22.74
C ALA A 196 9.06 14.41 23.29
N ILE A 197 8.07 13.82 23.98
CA ILE A 197 6.96 14.53 24.62
C ILE A 197 7.12 14.69 26.13
N GLN A 198 8.31 14.43 26.68
CA GLN A 198 8.57 14.69 28.10
C GLN A 198 8.80 16.19 28.35
N PRO A 199 8.53 16.71 29.56
CA PRO A 199 8.74 18.13 29.87
C PRO A 199 10.11 18.65 29.43
N GLY A 200 10.12 19.74 28.66
CA GLY A 200 11.34 20.37 28.14
C GLY A 200 11.93 19.71 26.88
N LYS A 201 11.22 18.78 26.24
CA LYS A 201 11.62 18.15 24.98
C LYS A 201 10.95 18.80 23.77
N SER A 202 11.43 18.45 22.57
CA SER A 202 11.10 19.12 21.32
C SER A 202 9.62 19.07 20.93
N CYS A 203 8.89 18.03 21.34
CA CYS A 203 7.47 17.83 21.04
C CYS A 203 6.58 17.97 22.26
N TYR A 204 7.09 18.56 23.36
CA TYR A 204 6.30 18.81 24.53
C TYR A 204 5.61 20.17 24.46
N GLU A 205 4.29 20.16 24.47
CA GLU A 205 3.47 21.37 24.56
C GLU A 205 2.72 21.41 25.91
N ALA A 206 3.13 22.34 26.77
CA ALA A 206 2.56 22.47 28.11
C ALA A 206 1.06 22.80 28.05
N GLY A 207 0.23 21.97 28.69
CA GLY A 207 -1.22 22.16 28.75
C GLY A 207 -1.97 21.75 27.48
N ASN A 208 -1.29 21.30 26.42
CA ASN A 208 -1.93 20.84 25.19
C ASN A 208 -1.90 19.31 25.10
N LEU A 209 -2.92 18.66 25.66
CA LEU A 209 -3.05 17.20 25.65
C LEU A 209 -3.13 16.64 24.21
N PHE A 210 -3.78 17.35 23.29
CA PHE A 210 -3.93 16.91 21.90
C PHE A 210 -2.59 16.85 21.17
N ALA A 211 -1.68 17.81 21.39
CA ALA A 211 -0.36 17.82 20.77
C ALA A 211 0.50 16.65 21.25
N VAL A 212 0.61 16.45 22.57
CA VAL A 212 1.41 15.34 23.13
C VAL A 212 0.81 13.97 22.80
N ALA A 213 -0.53 13.87 22.75
CA ALA A 213 -1.23 12.65 22.31
C ALA A 213 -0.98 12.36 20.83
N SER A 214 -1.07 13.38 19.97
CA SER A 214 -0.82 13.22 18.53
C SER A 214 0.57 12.66 18.26
N TYR A 215 1.60 13.16 18.95
CA TYR A 215 2.95 12.64 18.75
C TYR A 215 3.08 11.16 19.20
N ALA A 216 2.53 10.80 20.36
CA ALA A 216 2.55 9.43 20.85
C ALA A 216 1.79 8.47 19.92
N PHE A 217 0.61 8.88 19.45
CA PHE A 217 -0.22 8.11 18.53
C PHE A 217 0.49 7.89 17.21
N ASN A 218 1.12 8.93 16.67
CA ASN A 218 1.89 8.84 15.45
C ASN A 218 3.07 7.87 15.58
N ASP A 219 3.86 7.99 16.65
CA ASP A 219 5.00 7.11 16.86
C ASP A 219 4.57 5.63 17.00
N TYR A 220 3.54 5.36 17.80
CA TYR A 220 2.94 4.02 17.89
C TYR A 220 2.53 3.49 16.51
N TYR A 221 1.77 4.30 15.76
CA TYR A 221 1.19 3.91 14.48
C TYR A 221 2.27 3.48 13.49
N HIS A 222 3.30 4.30 13.29
CA HIS A 222 4.39 3.98 12.37
C HIS A 222 5.25 2.78 12.81
N ARG A 223 5.37 2.52 14.11
CA ARG A 223 6.15 1.38 14.62
C ARG A 223 5.41 0.06 14.46
N THR A 224 4.09 0.07 14.60
CA THR A 224 3.27 -1.14 14.74
C THR A 224 2.43 -1.47 13.51
N GLN A 225 2.43 -0.62 12.48
CA GLN A 225 1.62 -0.80 11.28
C GLN A 225 1.80 -2.17 10.60
N GLU A 226 3.04 -2.64 10.45
CA GLU A 226 3.33 -3.94 9.82
C GLU A 226 2.70 -5.12 10.59
N SER A 227 2.59 -4.99 11.91
CA SER A 227 1.94 -5.97 12.79
C SER A 227 0.42 -5.71 12.95
N GLY A 228 -0.14 -4.76 12.21
CA GLY A 228 -1.58 -4.45 12.25
C GLY A 228 -2.00 -3.41 13.28
N GLY A 229 -1.07 -2.57 13.77
CA GLY A 229 -1.41 -1.40 14.58
C GLY A 229 -2.31 -0.42 13.83
N THR A 230 -3.29 0.15 14.53
CA THR A 230 -4.32 1.04 13.97
C THR A 230 -4.23 2.45 14.58
N CYS A 231 -4.80 3.43 13.88
CA CYS A 231 -4.90 4.81 14.33
C CYS A 231 -6.29 5.08 14.95
N ASN A 232 -6.66 4.30 15.96
CA ASN A 232 -8.00 4.40 16.56
C ASN A 232 -7.96 4.92 18.01
N PHE A 233 -7.16 4.31 18.88
CA PHE A 233 -7.03 4.67 20.31
C PHE A 233 -8.38 4.94 21.01
N GLY A 234 -9.39 4.10 20.78
CA GLY A 234 -10.73 4.31 21.32
C GLY A 234 -11.51 5.43 20.62
N ASN A 235 -11.33 5.56 19.31
CA ASN A 235 -11.83 6.64 18.45
C ASN A 235 -11.33 8.05 18.82
N THR A 236 -10.25 8.15 19.59
CA THR A 236 -9.64 9.43 19.99
C THR A 236 -8.54 9.90 19.03
N ALA A 237 -8.22 9.10 18.01
CA ALA A 237 -7.26 9.44 16.97
C ALA A 237 -7.89 9.40 15.57
N MET A 238 -7.20 10.02 14.62
CA MET A 238 -7.54 9.98 13.20
C MET A 238 -6.28 10.05 12.34
N ILE A 239 -6.37 9.46 11.16
CA ILE A 239 -5.36 9.63 10.11
C ILE A 239 -5.51 11.02 9.47
N THR A 240 -4.38 11.66 9.20
CA THR A 240 -4.29 12.91 8.45
C THR A 240 -3.11 12.88 7.49
N THR A 241 -3.20 13.63 6.40
CA THR A 241 -2.10 13.91 5.48
C THR A 241 -1.44 15.26 5.77
N ASN A 242 -2.03 16.07 6.65
CA ASN A 242 -1.45 17.32 7.09
C ASN A 242 -0.32 17.02 8.08
N ASP A 243 0.92 17.33 7.69
CA ASP A 243 2.10 17.15 8.52
C ASP A 243 2.00 18.02 9.79
N PRO A 244 1.88 17.42 11.00
CA PRO A 244 1.80 18.16 12.25
C PRO A 244 3.19 18.60 12.77
N SER A 245 4.27 18.24 12.07
CA SER A 245 5.63 18.61 12.44
C SER A 245 5.81 20.13 12.42
N HIS A 246 6.51 20.64 13.42
CA HIS A 246 6.75 22.07 13.57
C HIS A 246 8.02 22.33 14.39
N GLY A 247 8.77 23.38 14.05
CA GLY A 247 10.01 23.73 14.75
C GLY A 247 10.99 22.56 14.81
N SER A 248 11.35 22.13 16.02
CA SER A 248 12.18 20.94 16.27
C SER A 248 11.38 19.66 16.52
N CYS A 249 10.05 19.73 16.56
CA CYS A 249 9.19 18.57 16.70
C CYS A 249 8.91 17.96 15.33
N ILE A 250 9.52 16.80 15.06
CA ILE A 250 9.38 16.10 13.79
C ILE A 250 8.65 14.79 14.03
N PHE A 251 7.50 14.63 13.36
CA PHE A 251 6.71 13.40 13.39
C PHE A 251 7.31 12.38 12.43
N ALA A 252 7.28 11.10 12.81
CA ALA A 252 7.54 10.01 11.87
C ALA A 252 6.60 10.14 10.66
N GLY A 253 7.12 9.90 9.46
CA GLY A 253 6.39 10.13 8.20
C GLY A 253 6.56 11.54 7.61
N SER A 254 7.15 12.49 8.35
CA SER A 254 7.48 13.82 7.80
C SER A 254 8.61 13.73 6.78
N THR A 255 8.44 14.37 5.63
CA THR A 255 9.45 14.42 4.56
C THR A 255 10.32 15.68 4.62
N GLY A 256 10.11 16.54 5.61
CA GLY A 256 10.85 17.78 5.81
C GLY A 256 10.61 18.80 4.69
N SER A 257 10.11 19.98 5.05
CA SER A 257 10.10 21.14 4.13
C SER A 257 11.53 21.67 3.94
N ASN A 258 12.38 20.91 3.24
CA ASN A 258 13.62 21.42 2.64
C ASN A 258 14.15 20.59 1.46
N SER A 259 13.36 19.65 0.92
CA SER A 259 13.62 19.16 -0.43
C SER A 259 13.04 20.18 -1.40
N THR A 260 13.88 21.08 -1.90
CA THR A 260 13.67 21.63 -3.25
C THR A 260 13.53 20.43 -4.16
N THR A 261 12.29 20.06 -4.47
CA THR A 261 11.96 19.21 -5.60
C THR A 261 12.42 19.96 -6.84
N ASN A 262 13.69 19.77 -7.21
CA ASN A 262 14.07 19.89 -8.60
C ASN A 262 13.05 19.02 -9.34
N GLY A 263 12.26 19.66 -10.20
CA GLY A 263 11.19 19.02 -10.95
C GLY A 263 11.69 17.72 -11.57
N GLY A 264 11.44 16.63 -10.86
CA GLY A 264 11.59 15.29 -11.38
C GLY A 264 10.47 15.16 -12.38
N THR A 265 10.84 15.24 -13.65
CA THR A 265 9.98 14.84 -14.76
C THR A 265 9.28 13.56 -14.37
N THR A 266 7.96 13.60 -14.33
CA THR A 266 7.11 12.40 -14.31
C THR A 266 7.74 11.37 -15.24
N PRO A 267 8.07 10.15 -14.78
CA PRO A 267 8.32 9.08 -15.71
C PRO A 267 7.07 9.01 -16.59
N ASP A 268 7.24 9.22 -17.90
CA ASP A 268 6.17 8.97 -18.85
C ASP A 268 5.59 7.58 -18.55
N PRO A 269 4.27 7.38 -18.73
CA PRO A 269 3.68 6.06 -18.60
C PRO A 269 4.50 5.10 -19.47
N LEU A 270 5.26 4.22 -18.83
CA LEU A 270 5.92 3.12 -19.50
C LEU A 270 4.79 2.19 -19.95
N GLY A 271 4.25 2.46 -21.14
CA GLY A 271 3.54 1.46 -21.90
C GLY A 271 4.42 0.21 -22.01
N PRO A 272 3.82 -0.98 -22.13
CA PRO A 272 4.54 -2.24 -22.06
C PRO A 272 5.70 -2.23 -23.07
N SER A 273 6.92 -2.06 -22.57
CA SER A 273 8.09 -2.29 -23.40
C SER A 273 8.10 -3.79 -23.65
N ASN A 274 7.77 -4.17 -24.89
CA ASN A 274 7.92 -5.53 -25.37
C ASN A 274 9.29 -6.08 -24.92
N GLY A 275 9.28 -6.98 -23.93
CA GLY A 275 10.44 -7.77 -23.50
C GLY A 275 11.04 -8.61 -24.64
N VAL A 276 10.43 -8.57 -25.83
CA VAL A 276 10.90 -9.17 -27.07
C VAL A 276 12.01 -8.35 -27.74
N ALA A 277 12.14 -7.03 -27.46
CA ALA A 277 13.12 -6.18 -28.15
C ALA A 277 14.58 -6.34 -27.66
N ARG A 278 14.81 -6.75 -26.40
CA ARG A 278 16.17 -6.98 -25.88
C ARG A 278 16.75 -8.34 -26.26
N LEU A 279 15.90 -9.33 -26.59
CA LEU A 279 16.37 -10.62 -27.09
C LEU A 279 16.71 -10.57 -28.59
N GLN A 280 15.97 -9.79 -29.37
CA GLN A 280 16.24 -9.66 -30.82
C GLN A 280 17.53 -8.89 -31.15
N ALA A 281 17.91 -7.90 -30.34
CA ALA A 281 19.17 -7.16 -30.56
C ALA A 281 20.43 -8.02 -30.29
N LYS A 282 20.38 -8.96 -29.34
CA LYS A 282 21.51 -9.86 -29.03
C LYS A 282 21.62 -11.02 -30.04
N LEU A 283 20.51 -11.53 -30.56
CA LEU A 283 20.51 -12.59 -31.58
C LEU A 283 20.95 -12.07 -32.97
N ALA A 284 20.61 -10.83 -33.33
CA ALA A 284 21.01 -10.24 -34.62
C ALA A 284 22.54 -9.95 -34.71
N HIS A 285 23.19 -9.59 -33.60
CA HIS A 285 24.64 -9.39 -33.58
C HIS A 285 25.44 -10.69 -33.65
N VAL A 286 24.95 -11.78 -33.05
CA VAL A 286 25.62 -13.10 -33.13
C VAL A 286 25.43 -13.73 -34.51
N ALA A 287 24.25 -13.57 -35.13
CA ALA A 287 24.00 -14.07 -36.50
C ALA A 287 24.82 -13.32 -37.56
N SER A 288 25.02 -12.00 -37.40
CA SER A 288 25.83 -11.19 -38.32
C SER A 288 27.34 -11.54 -38.23
N MET A 289 27.85 -11.85 -37.03
CA MET A 289 29.23 -12.29 -36.87
C MET A 289 29.49 -13.72 -37.39
N LEU A 290 28.54 -14.64 -37.29
CA LEU A 290 28.71 -15.98 -37.87
C LEU A 290 28.66 -15.97 -39.41
N LEU A 291 27.86 -15.09 -40.02
CA LEU A 291 27.80 -14.97 -41.48
C LEU A 291 29.09 -14.38 -42.08
N LEU A 292 29.80 -13.50 -41.37
CA LEU A 292 31.08 -12.94 -41.83
C LEU A 292 32.26 -13.92 -41.72
N LEU A 293 32.19 -14.92 -40.84
CA LEU A 293 33.23 -15.98 -40.73
C LEU A 293 33.08 -17.08 -41.79
N CYS A 294 31.91 -17.23 -42.41
CA CYS A 294 31.69 -18.20 -43.49
C CYS A 294 32.13 -17.70 -44.89
N PHE A 295 32.54 -16.43 -45.03
CA PHE A 295 33.05 -15.88 -46.30
C PHE A 295 34.58 -15.73 -46.35
N TYR A 296 35.30 -16.17 -45.32
CA TYR A 296 36.77 -16.08 -45.24
C TYR A 296 37.47 -17.42 -44.91
N LEU A 297 36.82 -18.54 -45.20
CA LEU A 297 37.42 -19.89 -45.25
C LEU A 297 37.03 -20.58 -46.56
#